data_AF-A0A3N5S3Z1-F1
#
_entry.id   AF-A0A3N5S3Z1-F1
#
_cell.length_a   1.000
_cell.length_b   1.000
_cell.length_c   1.000
_cell.angle_alpha   90.00
_cell.angle_beta   90.00
_cell.angle_gamma   90.00
#
_symmetry.space_group_name_H-M   'P 1'
#
loop_
_entity.id
_entity.type
_entity.pdbx_description
1 polymer ?
#
loop_
_entity_poly.entity_id
_entity_poly.type
_entity_poly.pdbx_seq_one_letter_code
_entity_poly.pdbx_strand_id
1 'polypeptide(L)'
;MQYNWYSSGCRATWAGVRMTTNLYQEIAESLRQAILYGELKPGDELPPIRDMSVRWHCAPGTVQRAYRELVQQGLVTSRPGQGTRVATPAAPESQSALRRASLANEAEAFLLRLLSSGHAVDEVEQAVRLALDRWRVMVDDIEPAADRVIRFVGSHDPSIAMLADHFRTLLPGYILHITFAGSLGGLIALAEHKAHLAGSHLWDEETDAYNAAFVRRLLPGQRTALLTLAHRRLGLIVAAGNPAGIAGLPDLIRPGLRFINRQPGAGTRVWLDAQL
;
A
#
# COMPACT_ATOMS: atom_id res chain seq x y z
N MET A 1 -40.56 -3.34 -4.81
CA MET A 1 -40.00 -1.98 -5.02
C MET A 1 -38.63 -2.14 -5.63
N GLN A 2 -38.54 -1.95 -6.95
CA GLN A 2 -37.30 -1.90 -7.73
C GLN A 2 -36.80 -0.46 -7.71
N TYR A 3 -35.54 -0.24 -7.32
CA TYR A 3 -34.92 1.07 -7.43
C TYR A 3 -34.17 1.17 -8.75
N ASN A 4 -34.67 2.05 -9.60
CA ASN A 4 -34.14 2.44 -10.90
C ASN A 4 -33.23 3.67 -10.67
N TRP A 5 -31.96 3.60 -11.06
CA TRP A 5 -31.08 4.77 -11.07
C TRP A 5 -30.85 5.22 -12.52
N TYR A 6 -31.53 6.30 -12.89
CA TYR A 6 -31.25 7.10 -14.08
C TYR A 6 -29.94 7.85 -13.87
N SER A 7 -28.97 7.64 -14.77
CA SER A 7 -27.72 8.38 -14.85
C SER A 7 -27.90 9.64 -15.72
N SER A 8 -27.77 10.81 -15.10
CA SER A 8 -27.67 12.09 -15.77
C SER A 8 -26.24 12.26 -16.28
N GLY A 9 -26.09 12.37 -17.60
CA GLY A 9 -24.81 12.36 -18.29
C GLY A 9 -23.95 13.61 -18.12
N CYS A 10 -22.65 13.40 -18.27
CA CYS A 10 -21.72 14.42 -18.75
C CYS A 10 -20.97 13.80 -19.94
N ARG A 11 -21.21 14.33 -21.15
CA ARG A 11 -20.52 13.90 -22.38
C ARG A 11 -19.21 14.68 -22.48
N ALA A 12 -18.09 13.97 -22.39
CA ALA A 12 -16.82 14.43 -22.94
C ALA A 12 -16.51 13.55 -24.16
N THR A 13 -16.65 14.12 -25.35
CA THR A 13 -16.27 13.51 -26.61
C THR A 13 -14.76 13.62 -26.80
N TRP A 14 -14.03 12.52 -26.65
CA TRP A 14 -12.65 12.40 -27.14
C TRP A 14 -12.64 11.63 -28.45
N ALA A 15 -12.15 12.30 -29.50
CA ALA A 15 -11.95 11.74 -30.81
C ALA A 15 -10.77 10.75 -30.81
N GLY A 16 -11.06 9.50 -31.17
CA GLY A 16 -10.20 8.66 -32.02
C GLY A 16 -8.77 8.35 -31.59
N VAL A 17 -8.59 7.41 -30.66
CA VAL A 17 -7.56 6.37 -30.78
C VAL A 17 -8.25 5.03 -30.52
N ARG A 18 -8.49 4.23 -31.57
CA ARG A 18 -8.90 2.83 -31.37
C ARG A 18 -7.66 2.06 -30.94
N MET A 19 -7.36 2.06 -29.64
CA MET A 19 -6.53 1.01 -29.06
C MET A 19 -7.32 -0.27 -29.25
N THR A 20 -6.97 -1.11 -30.22
CA THR A 20 -7.45 -2.49 -30.27
C THR A 20 -6.78 -3.24 -29.11
N THR A 21 -7.21 -2.98 -27.88
CA THR A 21 -6.81 -3.80 -26.74
C THR A 21 -7.29 -5.22 -27.03
N ASN A 22 -6.38 -6.16 -26.98
CA ASN A 22 -6.73 -7.54 -27.25
C ASN A 22 -7.52 -8.06 -26.04
N LEU A 23 -8.65 -8.74 -26.27
CA LEU A 23 -9.61 -9.10 -25.22
C LEU A 23 -8.99 -9.90 -24.05
N TYR A 24 -7.90 -10.64 -24.29
CA TYR A 24 -7.18 -11.31 -23.19
C TYR A 24 -6.50 -10.30 -22.24
N GLN A 25 -6.02 -9.16 -22.74
CA GLN A 25 -5.39 -8.11 -21.94
C GLN A 25 -6.41 -7.42 -21.06
N GLU A 26 -7.64 -7.22 -21.56
CA GLU A 26 -8.74 -6.65 -20.79
C GLU A 26 -9.19 -7.59 -19.66
N ILE A 27 -9.25 -8.89 -19.93
CA ILE A 27 -9.52 -9.92 -18.91
C ILE A 27 -8.40 -9.93 -17.85
N ALA A 28 -7.14 -9.92 -18.29
CA ALA A 28 -5.99 -9.92 -17.39
C ALA A 28 -5.93 -8.63 -16.54
N GLU A 29 -6.18 -7.47 -17.13
CA GLU A 29 -6.27 -6.18 -16.44
C GLU A 29 -7.40 -6.18 -15.41
N SER A 30 -8.60 -6.62 -15.78
CA SER A 30 -9.73 -6.67 -14.86
C SER A 30 -9.45 -7.56 -13.65
N LEU A 31 -8.88 -8.75 -13.86
CA LEU A 31 -8.52 -9.65 -12.76
C LEU A 31 -7.37 -9.10 -11.93
N ARG A 32 -6.38 -8.46 -12.56
CA ARG A 32 -5.29 -7.79 -11.84
C ARG A 32 -5.81 -6.65 -10.97
N GLN A 33 -6.73 -5.84 -11.46
CA GLN A 33 -7.37 -4.77 -10.68
C GLN A 33 -8.19 -5.38 -9.53
N ALA A 34 -8.97 -6.44 -9.78
CA ALA A 34 -9.73 -7.12 -8.74
C ALA A 34 -8.81 -7.68 -7.63
N ILE A 35 -7.66 -8.25 -7.98
CA ILE A 35 -6.64 -8.66 -7.02
C ILE A 35 -6.07 -7.43 -6.30
N LEU A 36 -5.63 -6.41 -7.04
CA LEU A 36 -5.03 -5.19 -6.48
C LEU A 36 -5.97 -4.50 -5.48
N TYR A 37 -7.26 -4.35 -5.79
CA TYR A 37 -8.29 -3.77 -4.92
C TYR A 37 -8.79 -4.74 -3.82
N GLY A 38 -8.33 -5.98 -3.83
CA GLY A 38 -8.69 -6.97 -2.81
C GLY A 38 -10.10 -7.55 -2.95
N GLU A 39 -10.73 -7.39 -4.12
CA GLU A 39 -11.95 -8.10 -4.48
C GLU A 39 -11.69 -9.60 -4.64
N LEU A 40 -10.48 -9.96 -5.09
CA LEU A 40 -9.95 -11.32 -5.10
C LEU A 40 -8.77 -11.39 -4.13
N LYS A 41 -8.89 -12.22 -3.09
CA LYS A 41 -7.90 -12.38 -2.02
C LYS A 41 -6.93 -13.53 -2.33
N PRO A 42 -5.70 -13.51 -1.76
CA PRO A 42 -4.79 -14.65 -1.84
C PRO A 42 -5.49 -15.97 -1.43
N GLY A 43 -5.37 -17.01 -2.26
CA GLY A 43 -6.04 -18.30 -2.07
C GLY A 43 -7.42 -18.43 -2.74
N ASP A 44 -8.08 -17.33 -3.10
CA ASP A 44 -9.38 -17.35 -3.79
C ASP A 44 -9.27 -18.05 -5.15
N GLU A 45 -10.32 -18.79 -5.51
CA GLU A 45 -10.42 -19.42 -6.83
C GLU A 45 -10.83 -18.40 -7.89
N LEU A 46 -10.08 -18.38 -8.99
CA LEU A 46 -10.54 -17.71 -10.20
C LEU A 46 -11.65 -18.54 -10.85
N PRO A 47 -12.63 -17.88 -11.49
CA PRO A 47 -13.68 -18.61 -12.21
C PRO A 47 -13.10 -19.60 -13.22
N PRO A 48 -13.72 -20.78 -13.40
CA PRO A 48 -13.35 -21.71 -14.45
C PRO A 48 -13.32 -21.03 -15.83
N ILE A 49 -12.41 -21.49 -16.71
CA ILE A 49 -12.24 -20.93 -18.06
C ILE A 49 -13.58 -20.81 -18.80
N ARG A 50 -14.42 -21.85 -18.71
CA ARG A 50 -15.75 -21.87 -19.34
C ARG A 50 -16.67 -20.75 -18.82
N ASP A 51 -16.65 -20.47 -17.52
CA ASP A 51 -17.52 -19.47 -16.89
C ASP A 51 -17.05 -18.07 -17.26
N MET A 52 -15.73 -17.87 -17.32
CA MET A 52 -15.12 -16.62 -17.75
C MET A 52 -15.34 -16.36 -19.24
N SER A 53 -15.30 -17.40 -20.08
CA SER A 53 -15.63 -17.30 -21.51
C SER A 53 -17.06 -16.85 -21.75
N VAL A 54 -18.01 -17.35 -20.96
CA VAL A 54 -19.41 -16.90 -21.01
C VAL A 54 -19.51 -15.45 -20.54
N ARG A 55 -18.89 -15.12 -19.40
CA ARG A 55 -18.96 -13.77 -18.81
C ARG A 55 -18.40 -12.68 -19.73
N TRP A 56 -17.31 -12.99 -20.43
CA TRP A 56 -16.63 -12.06 -21.34
C TRP A 56 -16.98 -12.25 -22.81
N HIS A 57 -17.93 -13.15 -23.12
CA HIS A 57 -18.39 -13.46 -24.47
C HIS A 57 -17.22 -13.74 -25.44
N CYS A 58 -16.29 -14.60 -25.02
CA CYS A 58 -15.04 -14.83 -25.73
C CYS A 58 -14.66 -16.30 -25.86
N ALA A 59 -13.75 -16.60 -26.79
CA ALA A 59 -13.23 -17.95 -26.98
C ALA A 59 -12.45 -18.42 -25.73
N PRO A 60 -12.54 -19.72 -25.35
CA PRO A 60 -11.78 -20.29 -24.22
C PRO A 60 -10.27 -20.04 -24.28
N GLY A 61 -9.70 -20.03 -25.50
CA GLY A 61 -8.28 -19.72 -25.71
C GLY A 61 -7.88 -18.31 -25.26
N THR A 62 -8.79 -17.34 -25.33
CA THR A 62 -8.56 -15.95 -24.90
C THR A 62 -8.45 -15.87 -23.38
N VAL A 63 -9.34 -16.54 -22.64
CA VAL A 63 -9.28 -16.64 -21.18
C VAL A 63 -8.03 -17.41 -20.74
N GLN A 64 -7.73 -18.54 -21.39
CA GLN A 64 -6.52 -19.32 -21.10
C GLN A 64 -5.25 -18.48 -21.25
N ARG A 65 -5.19 -17.64 -22.28
CA ARG A 65 -4.07 -16.72 -22.48
C ARG A 65 -3.98 -15.68 -21.37
N ALA A 66 -5.10 -15.08 -20.96
CA ALA A 66 -5.15 -14.15 -19.83
C ALA A 66 -4.68 -14.81 -18.52
N TYR A 67 -5.14 -16.02 -18.23
CA TYR A 67 -4.74 -16.74 -17.01
C TYR A 67 -3.25 -17.11 -17.04
N ARG A 68 -2.72 -17.50 -18.21
CA ARG A 68 -1.30 -17.77 -18.39
C ARG A 68 -0.43 -16.55 -18.11
N GLU A 69 -0.88 -15.37 -18.56
CA GLU A 69 -0.19 -14.11 -18.29
C GLU A 69 -0.18 -13.81 -16.78
N LEU A 70 -1.31 -13.97 -16.10
CA LEU A 70 -1.38 -13.77 -14.64
C LEU A 70 -0.51 -14.78 -13.86
N VAL A 71 -0.38 -16.02 -14.34
CA VAL A 71 0.54 -17.02 -13.78
C VAL A 71 1.99 -16.60 -13.97
N GLN A 72 2.36 -16.12 -15.16
CA GLN A 72 3.71 -15.61 -15.44
C GLN A 72 4.06 -14.40 -14.57
N GLN A 73 3.08 -13.57 -14.23
CA GLN A 73 3.23 -12.41 -13.34
C GLN A 73 3.24 -12.80 -11.85
N GLY A 74 3.05 -14.09 -11.51
CA GLY A 74 3.01 -14.55 -10.12
C GLY A 74 1.77 -14.10 -9.34
N LEU A 75 0.76 -13.54 -10.01
CA LEU A 75 -0.47 -13.06 -9.37
C LEU A 75 -1.43 -14.22 -9.05
N VAL A 76 -1.35 -15.31 -9.81
CA VAL A 76 -2.16 -16.52 -9.62
C VAL A 76 -1.29 -17.77 -9.78
N THR A 77 -1.71 -18.87 -9.17
CA THR A 77 -1.12 -20.20 -9.33
C THR A 77 -2.18 -21.13 -9.93
N SER A 78 -1.76 -22.08 -10.76
CA SER A 78 -2.66 -23.08 -11.34
C SER A 78 -2.14 -24.48 -11.03
N ARG A 79 -3.00 -25.34 -10.51
CA ARG A 79 -2.67 -26.74 -10.19
C ARG A 79 -3.60 -27.68 -10.98
N PRO A 80 -3.06 -28.72 -11.64
CA PRO A 80 -3.89 -29.70 -12.33
C PRO A 80 -4.97 -30.26 -11.40
N GLY A 81 -6.23 -30.18 -11.82
CA GLY A 81 -7.39 -30.67 -11.06
C GLY A 81 -7.87 -29.80 -9.89
N GLN A 82 -7.17 -28.72 -9.51
CA GLN A 82 -7.56 -27.84 -8.39
C GLN A 82 -7.92 -26.41 -8.82
N GLY A 83 -7.94 -26.14 -10.12
CA GLY A 83 -8.26 -24.82 -10.67
C GLY A 83 -7.11 -23.82 -10.57
N THR A 84 -7.43 -22.56 -10.84
CA THR A 84 -6.50 -21.43 -10.75
C THR A 84 -6.87 -20.60 -9.53
N ARG A 85 -5.90 -20.25 -8.68
CA ARG A 85 -6.11 -19.50 -7.45
C ARG A 85 -5.19 -18.30 -7.37
N VAL A 86 -5.62 -17.23 -6.71
CA VAL A 86 -4.74 -16.08 -6.41
C VAL A 86 -3.55 -16.56 -5.57
N ALA A 87 -2.35 -16.13 -5.93
CA ALA A 87 -1.12 -16.63 -5.31
C ALA A 87 -1.04 -16.23 -3.83
N THR A 88 -0.74 -17.21 -2.97
CA THR A 88 -0.39 -16.98 -1.56
C THR A 88 1.12 -16.86 -1.44
N PRO A 89 1.67 -15.85 -0.72
CA PRO A 89 3.11 -15.81 -0.45
C PRO A 89 3.55 -17.06 0.30
N ALA A 90 4.38 -17.89 -0.35
CA ALA A 90 4.93 -19.09 0.27
C ALA A 90 6.02 -18.74 1.31
N ALA A 91 5.98 -19.42 2.47
CA ALA A 91 7.08 -19.42 3.43
C ALA A 91 8.34 -20.08 2.82
N PRO A 92 9.57 -19.59 3.08
CA PRO A 92 10.73 -19.97 2.28
C PRO A 92 11.68 -20.92 3.03
N GLU A 93 11.80 -22.19 2.61
CA GLU A 93 12.72 -23.13 3.31
C GLU A 93 13.75 -23.90 2.47
N SER A 94 13.93 -23.72 1.16
CA SER A 94 14.92 -24.60 0.46
C SER A 94 15.86 -24.05 -0.62
N GLN A 95 15.88 -22.76 -0.97
CA GLN A 95 16.83 -22.23 -2.00
C GLN A 95 17.27 -20.77 -1.76
N SER A 96 17.75 -20.43 -0.56
CA SER A 96 17.83 -19.03 -0.10
C SER A 96 18.79 -18.12 -0.89
N ALA A 97 19.91 -18.61 -1.44
CA ALA A 97 20.88 -17.76 -2.16
C ALA A 97 20.47 -17.46 -3.60
N LEU A 98 20.15 -18.50 -4.38
CA LEU A 98 19.68 -18.35 -5.77
C LEU A 98 18.34 -17.61 -5.83
N ARG A 99 17.43 -17.85 -4.87
CA ARG A 99 16.17 -17.11 -4.77
C ARG A 99 16.40 -15.62 -4.44
N ARG A 100 17.34 -15.30 -3.54
CA ARG A 100 17.70 -13.89 -3.24
C ARG A 100 18.33 -13.20 -4.44
N ALA A 101 19.19 -13.90 -5.18
CA ALA A 101 19.80 -13.38 -6.40
C ALA A 101 18.77 -13.16 -7.52
N SER A 102 17.86 -14.12 -7.75
CA SER A 102 16.76 -13.96 -8.72
C SER A 102 15.87 -12.77 -8.37
N LEU A 103 15.49 -12.66 -7.10
CA LEU A 103 14.68 -11.54 -6.61
C LEU A 103 15.38 -10.19 -6.81
N ALA A 104 16.68 -10.10 -6.53
CA ALA A 104 17.47 -8.90 -6.74
C ALA A 104 17.52 -8.52 -8.23
N ASN A 105 17.78 -9.49 -9.11
CA ASN A 105 17.83 -9.27 -10.56
C ASN A 105 16.47 -8.84 -11.11
N GLU A 106 15.38 -9.44 -10.65
CA GLU A 106 14.01 -9.09 -11.06
C GLU A 106 13.63 -7.68 -10.57
N ALA A 107 14.00 -7.32 -9.34
CA ALA A 107 13.81 -5.98 -8.81
C ALA A 107 14.62 -4.94 -9.59
N GLU A 108 15.87 -5.24 -9.94
CA GLU A 108 16.72 -4.36 -10.75
C GLU A 108 16.14 -4.16 -12.16
N ALA A 109 15.72 -5.23 -12.83
CA ALA A 109 15.07 -5.16 -14.14
C ALA A 109 13.75 -4.38 -14.09
N PHE A 110 13.01 -4.46 -12.98
CA PHE A 110 11.82 -3.65 -12.75
C PHE A 110 12.17 -2.17 -12.56
N LEU A 111 13.15 -1.85 -11.71
CA LEU A 111 13.62 -0.48 -11.50
C LEU A 111 14.11 0.15 -12.80
N LEU A 112 14.94 -0.56 -13.57
CA LEU A 112 15.46 -0.08 -14.86
C LEU A 112 14.35 0.29 -15.85
N ARG A 113 13.26 -0.49 -15.92
CA ARG A 113 12.09 -0.16 -16.76
C ARG A 113 11.39 1.12 -16.32
N LEU A 114 11.24 1.33 -15.01
CA LEU A 114 10.59 2.52 -14.48
C LEU A 114 11.44 3.78 -14.66
N LEU A 115 12.75 3.68 -14.41
CA LEU A 115 13.68 4.79 -14.64
C LEU A 115 13.78 5.15 -16.13
N SER A 116 13.81 4.13 -17.00
CA SER A 116 13.87 4.32 -18.46
C SER A 116 12.57 4.88 -19.05
N SER A 117 11.47 4.90 -18.29
CA SER A 117 10.20 5.56 -18.67
C SER A 117 10.08 6.99 -18.15
N GLY A 118 11.15 7.54 -17.56
CA GLY A 118 11.24 8.94 -17.15
C GLY A 118 10.83 9.23 -15.70
N HIS A 119 10.54 8.20 -14.90
CA HIS A 119 10.25 8.38 -13.48
C HIS A 119 11.54 8.60 -12.70
N ALA A 120 11.51 9.52 -11.74
CA ALA A 120 12.63 9.73 -10.83
C ALA A 120 12.73 8.60 -9.79
N VAL A 121 13.93 8.38 -9.24
CA VAL A 121 14.21 7.27 -8.32
C VAL A 121 13.33 7.33 -7.07
N ASP A 122 13.09 8.54 -6.57
CA ASP A 122 12.24 8.83 -5.42
C ASP A 122 10.75 8.54 -5.70
N GLU A 123 10.24 8.90 -6.89
CA GLU A 123 8.87 8.56 -7.31
C GLU A 123 8.67 7.04 -7.36
N VAL A 124 9.66 6.32 -7.91
CA VAL A 124 9.65 4.85 -7.98
C VAL A 124 9.69 4.25 -6.58
N GLU A 125 10.54 4.76 -5.69
CA GLU A 125 10.61 4.29 -4.30
C GLU A 125 9.26 4.48 -3.59
N GLN A 126 8.64 5.65 -3.73
CA GLN A 126 7.33 5.94 -3.13
C GLN A 126 6.24 5.02 -3.69
N ALA A 127 6.20 4.79 -5.01
CA ALA A 127 5.22 3.92 -5.65
C ALA A 127 5.38 2.45 -5.21
N VAL A 128 6.61 1.95 -5.11
CA VAL A 128 6.89 0.59 -4.63
C VAL A 128 6.50 0.44 -3.17
N ARG A 129 6.83 1.41 -2.31
CA ARG A 129 6.40 1.40 -0.90
C ARG A 129 4.88 1.36 -0.78
N LEU A 130 4.17 2.20 -1.53
CA LEU A 130 2.71 2.24 -1.56
C LEU A 130 2.13 0.88 -1.98
N ALA A 131 2.68 0.26 -3.03
CA ALA A 131 2.24 -1.05 -3.50
C ALA A 131 2.49 -2.16 -2.46
N LEU A 132 3.65 -2.15 -1.80
CA LEU A 132 4.00 -3.12 -0.76
C LEU A 132 3.12 -2.97 0.48
N ASP A 133 2.86 -1.74 0.95
CA ASP A 133 2.00 -1.49 2.10
C ASP A 133 0.57 -1.95 1.82
N ARG A 134 0.05 -1.69 0.61
CA ARG A 134 -1.25 -2.20 0.16
C ARG A 134 -1.30 -3.72 0.15
N TRP A 135 -0.26 -4.37 -0.35
CA TRP A 135 -0.22 -5.83 -0.43
C TRP A 135 -0.10 -6.49 0.95
N ARG A 136 0.62 -5.87 1.89
CA ARG A 136 0.69 -6.32 3.29
C ARG A 136 -0.68 -6.30 3.96
N VAL A 137 -1.48 -5.26 3.73
CA VAL A 137 -2.86 -5.16 4.24
C VAL A 137 -3.78 -6.24 3.63
N MET A 138 -3.48 -6.74 2.43
CA MET A 138 -4.25 -7.81 1.81
C MET A 138 -3.86 -9.23 2.27
N VAL A 139 -2.62 -9.42 2.73
CA VAL A 139 -2.08 -10.73 3.13
C VAL A 139 -2.42 -11.08 4.58
N ASP A 140 -2.63 -10.09 5.45
CA ASP A 140 -3.21 -10.34 6.77
C ASP A 140 -4.69 -10.68 6.59
N ASP A 141 -5.08 -11.92 6.89
CA ASP A 141 -6.48 -12.37 6.93
C ASP A 141 -7.30 -11.46 7.86
N ILE A 142 -8.00 -10.50 7.27
CA ILE A 142 -9.05 -9.76 7.96
C ILE A 142 -10.30 -10.65 7.93
N GLU A 143 -10.31 -11.68 8.77
CA GLU A 143 -11.54 -12.32 9.24
C GLU A 143 -12.53 -11.23 9.65
N PRO A 144 -13.80 -11.23 9.20
CA PRO A 144 -14.78 -10.21 9.60
C PRO A 144 -14.82 -10.15 11.13
N ALA A 145 -14.83 -8.92 11.66
CA ALA A 145 -14.72 -8.73 13.10
C ALA A 145 -16.00 -9.31 13.70
N ALA A 146 -15.88 -10.28 14.60
CA ALA A 146 -16.89 -10.42 15.64
C ALA A 146 -17.16 -9.02 16.22
N ASP A 147 -18.40 -8.70 16.61
CA ASP A 147 -18.89 -7.36 17.04
C ASP A 147 -18.04 -6.63 18.11
N ARG A 148 -16.99 -7.29 18.63
CA ARG A 148 -16.10 -6.83 19.70
C ARG A 148 -14.63 -6.67 19.28
N VAL A 149 -14.29 -6.71 17.99
CA VAL A 149 -12.91 -6.48 17.53
C VAL A 149 -12.73 -5.07 16.98
N ILE A 150 -11.84 -4.29 17.60
CA ILE A 150 -11.36 -2.99 17.11
C ILE A 150 -10.03 -3.21 16.39
N ARG A 151 -9.85 -2.60 15.23
CA ARG A 151 -8.68 -2.80 14.36
C ARG A 151 -7.94 -1.49 14.19
N PHE A 152 -6.67 -1.50 14.53
CA PHE A 152 -5.74 -0.41 14.30
C PHE A 152 -4.78 -0.81 13.17
N VAL A 153 -4.62 0.05 12.18
CA VAL A 153 -3.59 -0.07 11.14
C VAL A 153 -2.82 1.23 11.05
N GLY A 154 -1.49 1.21 11.09
CA GLY A 154 -0.76 2.46 10.94
C GLY A 154 0.74 2.41 11.16
N SER A 155 1.33 3.57 11.40
CA SER A 155 2.73 3.69 11.77
C SER A 155 3.00 3.14 13.16
N HIS A 156 4.23 2.66 13.35
CA HIS A 156 4.66 2.17 14.66
C HIS A 156 4.84 3.34 15.64
N ASP A 157 4.13 3.28 16.77
CA ASP A 157 4.14 4.30 17.81
C ASP A 157 4.15 3.65 19.20
N PRO A 158 5.09 4.00 20.11
CA PRO A 158 5.10 3.49 21.48
C PRO A 158 3.80 3.72 22.26
N SER A 159 3.09 4.83 22.00
CA SER A 159 1.81 5.13 22.65
C SER A 159 0.72 4.11 22.29
N ILE A 160 0.76 3.55 21.08
CA ILE A 160 -0.17 2.49 20.65
C ILE A 160 0.16 1.17 21.33
N ALA A 161 1.45 0.85 21.51
CA ALA A 161 1.85 -0.32 22.29
C ALA A 161 1.39 -0.21 23.76
N MET A 162 1.61 0.95 24.39
CA MET A 162 1.14 1.21 25.75
C MET A 162 -0.40 1.15 25.86
N LEU A 163 -1.12 1.66 24.85
CA LEU A 163 -2.57 1.56 24.77
C LEU A 163 -3.02 0.10 24.70
N ALA A 164 -2.34 -0.73 23.91
CA ALA A 164 -2.64 -2.15 23.77
C ALA A 164 -2.56 -2.88 25.12
N ASP A 165 -1.52 -2.60 25.90
CA ASP A 165 -1.31 -3.21 27.22
C ASP A 165 -2.45 -2.91 28.20
N HIS A 166 -3.09 -1.73 28.07
CA HIS A 166 -4.17 -1.28 28.95
C HIS A 166 -5.56 -1.45 28.33
N PHE A 167 -5.65 -1.87 27.07
CA PHE A 167 -6.88 -1.82 26.28
C PHE A 167 -8.01 -2.65 26.91
N ARG A 168 -7.68 -3.83 27.42
CA ARG A 168 -8.65 -4.73 28.08
C ARG A 168 -9.28 -4.12 29.32
N THR A 169 -8.55 -3.28 30.04
CA THR A 169 -9.04 -2.58 31.23
C THR A 169 -9.92 -1.39 30.82
N LEU A 170 -9.53 -0.68 29.75
CA LEU A 170 -10.25 0.49 29.24
C LEU A 170 -11.58 0.13 28.57
N LEU A 171 -11.60 -0.95 27.80
CA LEU A 171 -12.77 -1.42 27.06
C LEU A 171 -12.98 -2.93 27.30
N PRO A 172 -13.54 -3.32 28.45
CA PRO A 172 -13.81 -4.71 28.76
C PRO A 172 -14.68 -5.37 27.70
N GLY A 173 -14.28 -6.56 27.27
CA GLY A 173 -14.99 -7.34 26.26
C GLY A 173 -14.60 -7.04 24.82
N TYR A 174 -13.84 -5.99 24.54
CA TYR A 174 -13.28 -5.71 23.21
C TYR A 174 -11.86 -6.25 23.05
N ILE A 175 -11.50 -6.58 21.83
CA ILE A 175 -10.14 -6.99 21.42
C ILE A 175 -9.58 -5.92 20.48
N LEU A 176 -8.36 -5.44 20.76
CA LEU A 176 -7.63 -4.57 19.85
C LEU A 176 -6.68 -5.42 18.99
N HIS A 177 -6.85 -5.39 17.68
CA HIS A 177 -5.92 -5.94 16.71
C HIS A 177 -5.06 -4.83 16.11
N ILE A 178 -3.73 -5.00 16.09
CA ILE A 178 -2.76 -3.98 15.68
C ILE A 178 -1.94 -4.53 14.50
N THR A 179 -1.99 -3.81 13.38
CA THR A 179 -1.13 -4.06 12.22
C THR A 179 -0.28 -2.84 11.91
N PHE A 180 1.04 -3.03 11.77
CA PHE A 180 1.94 -1.94 11.40
C PHE A 180 2.22 -1.95 9.90
N ALA A 181 1.56 -1.06 9.17
CA ALA A 181 1.64 -0.91 7.71
C ALA A 181 2.06 0.52 7.28
N GLY A 182 2.64 1.30 8.20
CA GLY A 182 3.05 2.68 7.93
C GLY A 182 1.89 3.69 7.98
N SER A 183 2.22 4.98 7.97
CA SER A 183 1.22 6.05 8.14
C SER A 183 0.21 6.10 7.00
N LEU A 184 0.69 5.96 5.76
CA LEU A 184 -0.16 5.99 4.57
C LEU A 184 -1.00 4.72 4.45
N GLY A 185 -0.40 3.54 4.69
CA GLY A 185 -1.11 2.26 4.73
C GLY A 185 -2.25 2.25 5.77
N GLY A 186 -2.06 2.91 6.92
CA GLY A 186 -3.12 3.10 7.90
C GLY A 186 -4.31 3.89 7.38
N LEU A 187 -4.08 5.03 6.73
CA LEU A 187 -5.16 5.84 6.16
C LEU A 187 -5.90 5.12 5.01
N ILE A 188 -5.18 4.37 4.18
CA ILE A 188 -5.77 3.54 3.12
C ILE A 188 -6.64 2.45 3.72
N ALA A 189 -6.16 1.73 4.75
CA ALA A 189 -6.94 0.71 5.42
C ALA A 189 -8.21 1.27 6.07
N LEU A 190 -8.17 2.50 6.59
CA LEU A 190 -9.35 3.19 7.10
C LEU A 190 -10.34 3.52 5.98
N ALA A 191 -9.86 4.02 4.85
CA ALA A 191 -10.68 4.37 3.69
C ALA A 191 -11.39 3.17 3.08
N GLU A 192 -10.74 2.00 3.10
CA GLU A 192 -11.27 0.73 2.61
C GLU A 192 -12.10 -0.03 3.67
N HIS A 193 -12.38 0.58 4.83
CA HIS A 193 -13.10 -0.06 5.96
C HIS A 193 -12.43 -1.34 6.50
N LYS A 194 -11.13 -1.50 6.25
CA LYS A 194 -10.30 -2.61 6.75
C LYS A 194 -9.74 -2.32 8.15
N ALA A 195 -9.72 -1.05 8.55
CA ALA A 195 -9.36 -0.60 9.89
C ALA A 195 -10.50 0.21 10.53
N HIS A 196 -10.56 0.20 11.87
CA HIS A 196 -11.42 1.09 12.65
C HIS A 196 -10.66 2.34 13.10
N LEU A 197 -9.35 2.21 13.30
CA LEU A 197 -8.44 3.27 13.74
C LEU A 197 -7.22 3.28 12.84
N ALA A 198 -6.70 4.47 12.52
CA ALA A 198 -5.47 4.63 11.77
C ALA A 198 -4.44 5.46 12.53
N GLY A 199 -3.20 4.95 12.59
CA GLY A 199 -2.05 5.71 13.08
C GLY A 199 -1.32 6.39 11.93
N SER A 200 -1.22 7.72 11.96
CA SER A 200 -0.57 8.48 10.89
C SER A 200 0.30 9.63 11.40
N HIS A 201 1.42 9.82 10.71
CA HIS A 201 2.34 10.94 10.89
C HIS A 201 2.94 11.29 9.52
N LEU A 202 2.12 11.93 8.67
CA LEU A 202 2.47 12.36 7.31
C LEU A 202 2.57 13.88 7.30
N TRP A 203 3.75 14.41 6.97
CA TRP A 203 3.95 15.85 6.78
C TRP A 203 3.53 16.23 5.36
N ASP A 204 2.85 17.36 5.26
CA ASP A 204 2.43 17.97 4.00
C ASP A 204 3.21 19.28 3.81
N GLU A 205 3.96 19.37 2.70
CA GLU A 205 4.83 20.50 2.41
C GLU A 205 4.05 21.79 2.15
N GLU A 206 2.92 21.70 1.44
CA GLU A 206 2.12 22.87 1.04
C GLU A 206 1.47 23.55 2.25
N THR A 207 0.97 22.76 3.20
CA THR A 207 0.26 23.28 4.38
C THR A 207 1.15 23.41 5.62
N ASP A 208 2.39 22.95 5.55
CA ASP A 208 3.31 22.78 6.69
C ASP A 208 2.62 22.14 7.92
N ALA A 209 1.74 21.18 7.66
CA ALA A 209 0.93 20.53 8.67
C ALA A 209 1.00 19.03 8.55
N TYR A 210 0.64 18.34 9.63
CA TYR A 210 0.59 16.89 9.65
C TYR A 210 -0.83 16.36 9.44
N ASN A 211 -0.94 15.29 8.65
CA ASN A 211 -2.09 14.41 8.47
C ASN A 211 -3.34 15.02 7.82
N ALA A 212 -3.70 16.28 8.09
CA ALA A 212 -4.99 16.84 7.70
C ALA A 212 -5.21 16.86 6.19
N ALA A 213 -4.20 17.24 5.39
CA ALA A 213 -4.26 17.22 3.93
C ALA A 213 -4.48 15.79 3.40
N PHE A 214 -3.70 14.83 3.91
CA PHE A 214 -3.82 13.41 3.54
C PHE A 214 -5.18 12.81 3.91
N VAL A 215 -5.70 13.10 5.09
CA VAL A 215 -7.04 12.64 5.52
C VAL A 215 -8.12 13.17 4.59
N ARG A 216 -8.10 14.47 4.26
CA ARG A 216 -9.08 15.08 3.34
C ARG A 216 -9.01 14.46 1.94
N ARG A 217 -7.81 14.13 1.47
CA ARG A 217 -7.59 13.52 0.14
C ARG A 217 -8.01 12.05 0.08
N LEU A 218 -7.70 11.27 1.11
CA LEU A 218 -7.90 9.81 1.11
C LEU A 218 -9.27 9.38 1.65
N LEU A 219 -9.92 10.20 2.46
CA LEU A 219 -11.20 9.88 3.11
C LEU A 219 -12.31 10.88 2.72
N PRO A 220 -12.50 11.21 1.42
CA PRO A 220 -13.48 12.21 1.02
C PRO A 220 -14.90 11.73 1.36
N GLY A 221 -15.66 12.59 2.03
CA GLY A 221 -17.06 12.30 2.40
C GLY A 221 -17.25 11.30 3.56
N GLN A 222 -16.16 10.74 4.10
CA GLN A 222 -16.25 9.87 5.27
C GLN A 222 -16.30 10.69 6.56
N ARG A 223 -17.13 10.28 7.52
CA ARG A 223 -17.17 10.89 8.86
C ARG A 223 -15.98 10.38 9.67
N THR A 224 -14.89 11.14 9.61
CA THR A 224 -13.63 10.79 10.28
C THR A 224 -13.31 11.81 11.37
N ALA A 225 -12.97 11.32 12.56
CA ALA A 225 -12.40 12.14 13.62
C ALA A 225 -10.86 12.06 13.55
N LEU A 226 -10.18 13.20 13.52
CA LEU A 226 -8.73 13.27 13.65
C LEU A 226 -8.38 13.61 15.09
N LEU A 227 -7.67 12.69 15.76
CA LEU A 227 -7.28 12.82 17.16
C LEU A 227 -5.75 12.93 17.25
N THR A 228 -5.27 14.05 17.79
CA THR A 228 -3.85 14.22 18.08
C THR A 228 -3.51 13.52 19.39
N LEU A 229 -2.83 12.38 19.31
CA LEU A 229 -2.40 11.62 20.50
C LEU A 229 -1.22 12.26 21.20
N ALA A 230 -0.22 12.70 20.44
CA ALA A 230 1.01 13.27 20.97
C ALA A 230 1.63 14.26 19.98
N HIS A 231 2.32 15.25 20.53
CA HIS A 231 3.25 16.09 19.77
C HIS A 231 4.67 15.57 19.98
N ARG A 232 5.43 15.41 18.89
CA ARG A 232 6.83 15.02 18.94
C ARG A 232 7.70 16.24 18.64
N ARG A 233 8.75 16.45 19.43
CA ARG A 233 9.76 17.46 19.16
C ARG A 233 10.89 16.82 18.36
N LEU A 234 11.14 17.36 17.17
CA LEU A 234 12.29 17.03 16.35
C LEU A 234 13.44 17.97 16.70
N GLY A 235 14.65 17.43 16.78
CA GLY A 235 15.83 18.20 17.13
C GLY A 235 17.10 17.47 16.75
N LEU A 236 18.21 18.22 16.74
CA LEU A 236 19.53 17.67 16.47
C LEU A 236 20.12 17.11 17.76
N ILE A 237 20.62 15.88 17.67
CA ILE A 237 21.44 15.28 18.71
C ILE A 237 22.89 15.48 18.29
N VAL A 238 23.66 16.20 19.10
CA VAL A 238 25.06 16.54 18.84
C VAL A 238 25.98 15.87 19.85
N ALA A 239 27.27 15.79 19.52
CA ALA A 239 28.27 15.30 20.46
C ALA A 239 28.33 16.19 21.72
N ALA A 240 28.73 15.58 22.85
CA ALA A 240 28.87 16.28 24.12
C ALA A 240 29.76 17.53 23.97
N GLY A 241 29.31 18.66 24.50
CA GLY A 241 29.99 19.96 24.37
C GLY A 241 29.80 20.68 23.04
N ASN A 242 29.08 20.08 22.07
CA ASN A 242 28.80 20.67 20.75
C ASN A 242 30.06 21.26 20.07
N PRO A 243 31.11 20.45 19.83
CA PRO A 243 32.41 20.94 19.35
C PRO A 243 32.33 21.63 17.99
N ALA A 244 31.31 21.33 17.19
CA ALA A 244 31.06 21.96 15.89
C ALA A 244 30.22 23.24 15.97
N GLY A 245 29.74 23.62 17.16
CA GLY A 245 28.89 24.80 17.35
C GLY A 245 27.63 24.74 16.49
N ILE A 246 26.93 23.60 16.46
CA ILE A 246 25.68 23.43 15.70
C ILE A 246 24.54 24.10 16.48
N ALA A 247 23.93 25.12 15.90
CA ALA A 247 22.82 25.90 16.44
C ALA A 247 21.48 25.59 15.73
N GLY A 248 21.51 25.05 14.50
CA GLY A 248 20.28 24.71 13.77
C GLY A 248 20.51 23.83 12.54
N LEU A 249 19.47 23.63 11.74
CA LEU A 249 19.56 22.87 10.49
C LEU A 249 20.51 23.48 9.43
N PRO A 250 20.55 24.82 9.23
CA PRO A 250 21.43 25.42 8.23
C PRO A 250 22.91 25.11 8.46
N ASP A 251 23.28 24.81 9.70
CA ASP A 251 24.64 24.43 10.04
C ASP A 251 25.06 23.08 9.50
N LEU A 252 24.12 22.19 9.16
CA LEU A 252 24.39 20.82 8.71
C LEU A 252 25.02 20.76 7.32
N ILE A 253 24.88 21.82 6.51
CA ILE A 253 25.48 21.91 5.17
C ILE A 253 26.96 22.32 5.22
N ARG A 254 27.49 22.65 6.41
CA ARG A 254 28.89 23.07 6.57
C ARG A 254 29.85 21.92 6.20
N PRO A 255 30.92 22.20 5.43
CA PRO A 255 31.87 21.18 5.04
C PRO A 255 32.58 20.58 6.27
N GLY A 256 32.87 19.28 6.21
CA GLY A 256 33.56 18.55 7.29
C GLY A 256 32.65 18.01 8.39
N LEU A 257 31.34 18.30 8.35
CA LEU A 257 30.37 17.66 9.25
C LEU A 257 29.99 16.27 8.75
N ARG A 258 29.84 15.36 9.71
CA ARG A 258 29.30 14.02 9.49
C ARG A 258 28.03 13.88 10.30
N PHE A 259 26.94 13.53 9.64
CA PHE A 259 25.67 13.27 10.30
C PHE A 259 25.11 11.92 9.89
N ILE A 260 24.37 11.29 10.81
CA ILE A 260 23.69 10.02 10.54
C ILE A 260 22.25 10.38 10.19
N ASN A 261 21.87 10.16 8.93
CA ASN A 261 20.52 10.43 8.50
C ASN A 261 19.59 9.21 8.71
N ARG A 262 18.29 9.46 8.76
CA ARG A 262 17.26 8.43 8.72
C ARG A 262 17.23 7.73 7.36
N GLN A 263 16.67 6.52 7.34
CA GLN A 263 16.47 5.77 6.11
C GLN A 263 15.62 6.57 5.10
N PRO A 264 15.87 6.44 3.78
CA PRO A 264 15.03 7.02 2.74
C PRO A 264 13.54 6.71 2.96
N GLY A 265 12.68 7.66 2.61
CA GLY A 265 11.22 7.55 2.76
C GLY A 265 10.66 7.66 4.19
N ALA A 266 11.50 7.79 5.22
CA ALA A 266 11.00 8.08 6.57
C ALA A 266 10.46 9.52 6.63
N GLY A 267 9.32 9.76 7.28
CA GLY A 267 8.72 11.11 7.35
C GLY A 267 9.66 12.18 7.91
N THR A 268 10.50 11.83 8.89
CA THR A 268 11.55 12.74 9.41
C THR A 268 12.64 13.05 8.38
N ARG A 269 12.97 12.09 7.50
CA ARG A 269 13.95 12.28 6.43
C ARG A 269 13.38 13.18 5.33
N VAL A 270 12.15 12.91 4.90
CA VAL A 270 11.44 13.73 3.91
C VAL A 270 11.34 15.18 4.38
N TRP A 271 10.92 15.38 5.64
CA TRP A 271 10.91 16.72 6.23
C TRP A 271 12.31 17.35 6.25
N LEU A 272 13.33 16.64 6.76
CA LEU A 272 14.69 17.17 6.86
C LEU A 272 15.27 17.56 5.49
N ASP A 273 15.06 16.75 4.46
CA ASP A 273 15.53 17.03 3.10
C ASP A 273 14.84 18.27 2.51
N ALA A 274 13.58 18.54 2.86
CA ALA A 274 12.89 19.77 2.44
C ALA A 274 13.38 21.03 3.18
N GLN A 275 14.10 20.89 4.30
CA GLN A 275 14.61 22.01 5.10
C GLN A 275 16.08 22.35 4.82
N LEU A 276 16.80 21.52 4.05
CA LEU A 276 18.24 21.65 3.76
C LEU A 276 18.46 22.01 2.29
#